data_AF-A0A9D6BHW8-F1
#
_entry.id   AF-A0A9D6BHW8-F1
#
_cell.length_a   1.000
_cell.length_b   1.000
_cell.length_c   1.000
_cell.angle_alpha   90.00
_cell.angle_beta   90.00
_cell.angle_gamma   90.00
#
_symmetry.space_group_name_H-M   'P 1'
#
loop_
_entity.id
_entity.type
_entity.pdbx_description
1 polymer ?
#
loop_
_entity_poly.entity_id
_entity_poly.type
_entity_poly.pdbx_seq_one_letter_code
_entity_poly.pdbx_strand_id
1 'polypeptide(L)'
;MPLPPFASPDSPPPTHWVIPFASSLSAPCQHALPHVDAPGTLPRLSSLLGRLQVVARLEGDEYQLSMPHERVLAAEMGWEAADGLQPWAAWWAAQDGPGSAPLEADRCWALLSPGHWLMGRDHLTLLDPQSLGLDEATSKALLEALRALFEDEGWTLRWGAPTRWYASHPELDGLPTASLDRVIGRDPDIWLHEDPDGHPLARRLRRLQAEVQMLLYQHPLNDARSEQGLATVNSFWVSGCGRPPRTLTLPAVTRVLGELRAPLLGDDMPLWLEAWRHLDATALADLTQALD
;
A
#
# COMPACT_ATOMS: atom_id res chain seq x y z
N MET A 1 -14.63 -19.25 6.18
CA MET A 1 -14.72 -19.92 7.49
C MET A 1 -14.15 -18.94 8.51
N PRO A 2 -14.83 -18.64 9.63
CA PRO A 2 -14.28 -17.73 10.64
C PRO A 2 -12.99 -18.33 11.24
N LEU A 3 -12.01 -17.46 11.55
CA LEU A 3 -10.79 -17.84 12.26
C LEU A 3 -11.14 -18.54 13.59
N PRO A 4 -10.40 -19.58 14.01
CA PRO A 4 -10.68 -20.25 15.27
C PRO A 4 -10.48 -19.29 16.46
N PRO A 5 -11.25 -19.44 17.55
CA PRO A 5 -11.09 -18.60 18.74
C PRO A 5 -9.72 -18.87 19.38
N PHE A 6 -8.96 -17.78 19.63
CA PHE A 6 -7.66 -17.84 20.30
C PHE A 6 -7.81 -18.24 21.78
N ALA A 7 -6.83 -19.05 22.22
CA ALA A 7 -6.45 -19.59 23.54
C ALA A 7 -7.15 -19.12 24.86
N SER A 8 -7.07 -20.00 25.86
CA SER A 8 -7.51 -19.85 27.26
C SER A 8 -7.16 -18.50 27.93
N PRO A 9 -8.01 -17.99 28.85
CA PRO A 9 -7.94 -16.62 29.38
C PRO A 9 -6.73 -16.26 30.27
N ASP A 10 -5.86 -17.23 30.61
CA ASP A 10 -4.74 -17.04 31.54
C ASP A 10 -3.35 -17.00 30.87
N SER A 11 -3.26 -17.07 29.54
CA SER A 11 -2.00 -16.87 28.80
C SER A 11 -1.93 -15.45 28.23
N PRO A 12 -0.76 -14.77 28.26
CA PRO A 12 -0.61 -13.54 27.51
C PRO A 12 -0.97 -13.80 26.05
N PRO A 13 -1.75 -12.92 25.41
CA PRO A 13 -2.21 -13.16 24.04
C PRO A 13 -0.99 -13.31 23.11
N PRO A 14 -0.99 -14.32 22.22
CA PRO A 14 0.16 -14.56 21.35
C PRO A 14 0.41 -13.35 20.45
N THR A 15 1.66 -12.92 20.34
CA THR A 15 2.08 -11.89 19.38
C THR A 15 1.93 -12.43 17.96
N HIS A 16 1.26 -11.68 17.09
CA HIS A 16 1.08 -12.03 15.68
C HIS A 16 2.05 -11.26 14.80
N TRP A 17 2.96 -11.95 14.13
CA TRP A 17 3.92 -11.33 13.20
C TRP A 17 3.45 -11.52 11.77
N VAL A 18 3.35 -10.41 11.05
CA VAL A 18 3.06 -10.38 9.61
C VAL A 18 4.32 -9.93 8.90
N ILE A 19 4.80 -10.73 7.95
CA ILE A 19 5.94 -10.42 7.08
C ILE A 19 5.41 -10.22 5.64
N PRO A 20 4.95 -9.01 5.28
CA PRO A 20 4.62 -8.68 3.90
C PRO A 20 5.83 -8.79 2.98
N PHE A 21 5.60 -8.94 1.67
CA PHE A 21 6.68 -8.93 0.66
C PHE A 21 7.73 -10.05 0.88
N ALA A 22 7.32 -11.14 1.53
CA ALA A 22 8.15 -12.32 1.77
C ALA A 22 8.49 -13.13 0.51
N SER A 23 7.77 -12.91 -0.60
CA SER A 23 8.05 -13.45 -1.94
C SER A 23 7.16 -12.75 -2.97
N SER A 24 7.47 -12.91 -4.25
CA SER A 24 6.61 -12.53 -5.38
C SER A 24 6.72 -13.55 -6.51
N LEU A 25 5.84 -13.44 -7.52
CA LEU A 25 5.91 -14.23 -8.75
C LEU A 25 6.87 -13.64 -9.79
N SER A 26 7.59 -12.56 -9.50
CA SER A 26 8.54 -11.96 -10.45
C SER A 26 9.71 -12.92 -10.71
N ALA A 27 10.18 -12.97 -11.96
CA ALA A 27 11.31 -13.83 -12.32
C ALA A 27 12.57 -13.54 -11.49
N PRO A 28 12.94 -12.28 -11.17
CA PRO A 28 14.03 -11.99 -10.24
C PRO A 28 13.83 -12.62 -8.85
N CYS A 29 12.64 -12.48 -8.25
CA CYS A 29 12.34 -13.04 -6.95
C CYS A 29 12.37 -14.58 -6.96
N GLN A 30 11.78 -15.21 -7.97
CA GLN A 30 11.80 -16.67 -8.12
C GLN A 30 13.21 -17.25 -8.24
N HIS A 31 14.15 -16.54 -8.89
CA HIS A 31 15.55 -16.94 -8.92
C HIS A 31 16.28 -16.69 -7.58
N ALA A 32 15.83 -15.71 -6.79
CA ALA A 32 16.43 -15.39 -5.49
C ALA A 32 15.94 -16.30 -4.35
N LEU A 33 14.71 -16.83 -4.42
CA LEU A 33 14.09 -17.66 -3.37
C LEU A 33 14.95 -18.84 -2.90
N PRO A 34 15.65 -19.61 -3.77
CA PRO A 34 16.53 -20.68 -3.31
C PRO A 34 17.65 -20.23 -2.35
N HIS A 35 18.03 -18.94 -2.37
CA HIS A 35 19.01 -18.40 -1.43
C HIS A 35 18.41 -18.06 -0.06
N VAL A 36 17.11 -17.83 0.03
CA VAL A 36 16.37 -17.66 1.30
C VAL A 36 16.24 -19.02 1.99
N ASP A 37 15.94 -20.07 1.22
CA ASP A 37 15.76 -21.45 1.69
C ASP A 37 17.08 -22.21 1.94
N ALA A 38 18.22 -21.61 1.60
CA ALA A 38 19.51 -22.25 1.73
C ALA A 38 19.85 -22.54 3.22
N PRO A 39 20.36 -23.75 3.55
CA PRO A 39 20.65 -24.12 4.93
C PRO A 39 21.61 -23.14 5.61
N GLY A 40 21.21 -22.63 6.77
CA GLY A 40 22.01 -21.69 7.57
C GLY A 40 21.92 -20.23 7.13
N THR A 41 21.16 -19.90 6.08
CA THR A 41 20.98 -18.50 5.66
C THR A 41 20.03 -17.74 6.57
N LEU A 42 18.90 -18.34 6.94
CA LEU A 42 17.92 -17.78 7.88
C LEU A 42 17.65 -18.78 9.02
N PRO A 43 18.62 -18.96 9.93
CA PRO A 43 18.54 -20.00 10.97
C PRO A 43 17.36 -19.82 11.92
N ARG A 44 16.96 -18.58 12.25
CA ARG A 44 15.84 -18.33 13.17
C ARG A 44 14.51 -18.59 12.49
N LEU A 45 14.32 -18.11 11.27
CA LEU A 45 13.17 -18.43 10.45
C LEU A 45 13.02 -19.93 10.26
N SER A 46 14.12 -20.63 9.94
CA SER A 46 14.11 -22.10 9.79
C SER A 46 13.69 -22.81 11.08
N SER A 47 14.23 -22.39 12.22
CA SER A 47 13.86 -22.92 13.55
C SER A 47 12.38 -22.68 13.86
N LEU A 48 11.89 -21.47 13.61
CA LEU A 48 10.50 -21.08 13.81
C LEU A 48 9.56 -21.89 12.93
N LEU A 49 9.81 -21.98 11.62
CA LEU A 49 9.00 -22.76 10.69
C LEU A 49 8.97 -24.25 11.05
N GLY A 50 10.04 -24.78 11.65
CA GLY A 50 10.07 -26.15 12.17
C GLY A 50 9.19 -26.38 13.42
N ARG A 51 8.76 -25.32 14.10
CA ARG A 51 7.93 -25.37 15.32
C ARG A 51 6.50 -24.90 15.09
N LEU A 52 6.27 -24.06 14.09
CA LEU A 52 4.96 -23.52 13.75
C LEU A 52 4.15 -24.54 12.95
N GLN A 53 2.83 -24.49 13.13
CA GLN A 53 1.88 -25.29 12.36
C GLN A 53 1.08 -24.38 11.43
N VAL A 54 0.85 -24.84 10.20
CA VAL A 54 -0.04 -24.14 9.27
C VAL A 54 -1.48 -24.30 9.75
N VAL A 55 -2.06 -23.22 10.27
CA VAL A 55 -3.44 -23.22 10.78
C VAL A 55 -4.46 -22.79 9.73
N ALA A 56 -4.06 -21.98 8.76
CA ALA A 56 -4.90 -21.48 7.69
C ALA A 56 -4.04 -21.08 6.48
N ARG A 57 -4.66 -21.10 5.30
CA ARG A 57 -4.09 -20.56 4.07
C ARG A 57 -5.07 -19.56 3.47
N LEU A 58 -4.61 -18.32 3.29
CA LEU A 58 -5.35 -17.30 2.55
C LEU A 58 -4.85 -17.30 1.11
N GLU A 59 -5.57 -17.97 0.23
CA GLU A 59 -5.23 -18.00 -1.20
C GLU A 59 -5.66 -16.71 -1.91
N GLY A 60 -5.03 -16.44 -3.03
CA GLY A 60 -5.29 -15.26 -3.85
C GLY A 60 -4.42 -15.29 -5.10
N ASP A 61 -4.87 -14.61 -6.13
CA ASP A 61 -4.11 -14.42 -7.35
C ASP A 61 -3.37 -13.06 -7.35
N GLU A 62 -2.52 -12.86 -8.35
CA GLU A 62 -1.69 -11.66 -8.49
C GLU A 62 -2.44 -10.43 -9.03
N TYR A 63 -3.69 -10.62 -9.46
CA TYR A 63 -4.61 -9.62 -10.02
C TYR A 63 -5.74 -9.24 -9.05
N GLN A 64 -5.75 -9.83 -7.85
CA GLN A 64 -6.55 -9.31 -6.74
C GLN A 64 -6.11 -7.90 -6.38
N LEU A 65 -7.10 -7.05 -6.13
CA LEU A 65 -6.93 -5.63 -5.88
C LEU A 65 -6.20 -5.40 -4.55
N SER A 66 -6.50 -6.18 -3.52
CA SER A 66 -5.83 -6.08 -2.23
C SER A 66 -4.56 -6.93 -2.17
N MET A 67 -3.58 -6.45 -1.40
CA MET A 67 -2.40 -7.24 -1.05
C MET A 67 -2.77 -8.35 -0.05
N PRO A 68 -2.07 -9.50 -0.06
CA PRO A 68 -2.35 -10.57 0.91
C PRO A 68 -2.30 -10.12 2.37
N HIS A 69 -1.31 -9.29 2.73
CA HIS A 69 -1.15 -8.79 4.10
C HIS A 69 -2.25 -7.79 4.46
N GLU A 70 -2.71 -6.95 3.54
CA GLU A 70 -3.85 -6.04 3.77
C GLU A 70 -5.11 -6.83 4.11
N ARG A 71 -5.40 -7.94 3.40
CA ARG A 71 -6.56 -8.79 3.71
C ARG A 71 -6.48 -9.37 5.13
N VAL A 72 -5.30 -9.78 5.57
CA VAL A 72 -5.06 -10.25 6.95
C VAL A 72 -5.31 -9.13 7.96
N LEU A 73 -4.71 -7.96 7.74
CA LEU A 73 -4.83 -6.81 8.66
C LEU A 73 -6.26 -6.27 8.73
N ALA A 74 -6.98 -6.24 7.61
CA ALA A 74 -8.40 -5.88 7.55
C ALA A 74 -9.25 -6.86 8.38
N ALA A 75 -8.99 -8.17 8.29
CA ALA A 75 -9.68 -9.17 9.08
C ALA A 75 -9.40 -9.03 10.59
N GLU A 76 -8.16 -8.74 10.99
CA GLU A 76 -7.77 -8.46 12.38
C GLU A 76 -8.49 -7.22 12.96
N MET A 77 -8.83 -6.25 12.10
CA MET A 77 -9.62 -5.08 12.48
C MET A 77 -11.14 -5.30 12.38
N GLY A 78 -11.58 -6.50 11.97
CA GLY A 78 -12.99 -6.87 11.82
C GLY A 78 -13.66 -6.20 10.61
N TRP A 79 -12.92 -5.87 9.56
CA TRP A 79 -13.49 -5.31 8.34
C TRP A 79 -14.04 -6.41 7.44
N GLU A 80 -15.35 -6.40 7.22
CA GLU A 80 -16.05 -7.31 6.31
C GLU A 80 -16.22 -6.67 4.93
N ALA A 81 -15.11 -6.45 4.22
CA ALA A 81 -15.11 -5.87 2.88
C ALA A 81 -14.60 -6.87 1.84
N ALA A 82 -15.23 -6.88 0.66
CA ALA A 82 -14.74 -7.63 -0.48
C ALA A 82 -13.41 -7.06 -1.00
N ASP A 83 -12.73 -7.79 -1.87
CA ASP A 83 -11.45 -7.39 -2.47
C ASP A 83 -11.53 -5.98 -3.09
N GLY A 84 -10.57 -5.12 -2.76
CA GLY A 84 -10.50 -3.73 -3.22
C GLY A 84 -11.45 -2.74 -2.54
N LEU A 85 -12.31 -3.18 -1.62
CA LEU A 85 -13.28 -2.33 -0.89
C LEU A 85 -12.87 -2.04 0.57
N GLN A 86 -11.65 -2.38 0.97
CA GLN A 86 -11.14 -2.08 2.30
C GLN A 86 -10.82 -0.56 2.41
N PRO A 87 -11.35 0.16 3.41
CA PRO A 87 -11.24 1.61 3.54
C PRO A 87 -9.87 2.05 4.10
N TRP A 88 -8.78 1.64 3.43
CA TRP A 88 -7.40 1.91 3.86
C TRP A 88 -7.07 3.40 3.98
N ALA A 89 -7.78 4.28 3.26
CA ALA A 89 -7.64 5.73 3.44
C ALA A 89 -7.87 6.17 4.88
N ALA A 90 -8.90 5.63 5.53
CA ALA A 90 -9.22 5.97 6.91
C ALA A 90 -8.19 5.44 7.91
N TRP A 91 -7.65 4.25 7.65
CA TRP A 91 -6.59 3.69 8.46
C TRP A 91 -5.32 4.52 8.38
N TRP A 92 -4.85 4.84 7.17
CA TRP A 92 -3.67 5.67 7.03
C TRP A 92 -3.85 7.08 7.60
N ALA A 93 -5.04 7.68 7.46
CA ALA A 93 -5.34 8.97 8.07
C ALA A 93 -5.23 8.95 9.59
N ALA A 94 -5.61 7.84 10.24
CA ALA A 94 -5.42 7.66 11.67
C ALA A 94 -3.94 7.54 12.06
N GLN A 95 -3.04 7.23 11.13
CA GLN A 95 -1.59 7.10 11.33
C GLN A 95 -0.78 8.36 10.98
N ASP A 96 -1.39 9.42 10.44
CA ASP A 96 -0.68 10.65 10.02
C ASP A 96 -0.05 11.45 11.18
N GLY A 97 -0.25 11.00 12.43
CA GLY A 97 0.37 11.57 13.62
C GLY A 97 -0.46 12.65 14.31
N PRO A 98 0.06 13.21 15.42
CA PRO A 98 -0.66 14.18 16.23
C PRO A 98 -0.86 15.50 15.46
N GLY A 99 -2.12 15.92 15.31
CA GLY A 99 -2.51 17.16 14.62
C GLY A 99 -3.33 16.95 13.35
N SER A 100 -3.37 15.73 12.81
CA SER A 100 -4.24 15.37 11.70
C SER A 100 -5.66 15.11 12.19
N ALA A 101 -6.63 15.87 11.66
CA ALA A 101 -8.03 15.64 11.96
C ALA A 101 -8.47 14.27 11.41
N PRO A 102 -9.30 13.49 12.14
CA PRO A 102 -9.91 12.29 11.60
C PRO A 102 -10.66 12.58 10.29
N LEU A 103 -10.74 11.60 9.39
CA LEU A 103 -11.63 11.70 8.23
C LEU A 103 -13.09 11.70 8.71
N GLU A 104 -13.94 12.50 8.07
CA GLU A 104 -15.37 12.57 8.37
C GLU A 104 -16.04 11.22 8.10
N ALA A 105 -16.70 10.65 9.11
CA ALA A 105 -17.20 9.27 9.10
C ALA A 105 -18.41 9.04 8.18
N ASP A 106 -19.17 10.08 7.87
CA ASP A 106 -20.34 10.05 6.97
C ASP A 106 -19.96 10.18 5.49
N ARG A 107 -18.69 10.46 5.19
CA ARG A 107 -18.16 10.63 3.84
C ARG A 107 -17.34 9.44 3.37
N CYS A 108 -17.38 9.17 2.06
CA CYS A 108 -16.45 8.23 1.44
C CYS A 108 -15.13 8.95 1.13
N TRP A 109 -14.02 8.30 1.46
CA TRP A 109 -12.67 8.81 1.27
C TRP A 109 -11.82 7.80 0.51
N ALA A 110 -10.82 8.28 -0.20
CA ALA A 110 -9.79 7.48 -0.84
C ALA A 110 -8.41 8.07 -0.56
N LEU A 111 -7.38 7.22 -0.61
CA LEU A 111 -5.99 7.65 -0.75
C LEU A 111 -5.80 8.17 -2.15
N LEU A 112 -5.22 9.36 -2.23
CA LEU A 112 -4.77 9.98 -3.47
C LEU A 112 -3.24 10.08 -3.40
N SER A 113 -2.56 9.09 -3.98
CA SER A 113 -1.09 9.02 -3.95
C SER A 113 -0.51 9.79 -5.13
N PRO A 114 0.33 10.83 -4.94
CA PRO A 114 1.02 11.47 -6.04
C PRO A 114 1.94 10.47 -6.75
N GLY A 115 1.99 10.55 -8.08
CA GLY A 115 2.71 9.58 -8.89
C GLY A 115 3.56 10.22 -9.98
N HIS A 116 4.62 9.50 -10.35
CA HIS A 116 5.28 9.65 -11.64
C HIS A 116 4.96 8.42 -12.48
N TRP A 117 4.21 8.63 -13.56
CA TRP A 117 3.97 7.62 -14.58
C TRP A 117 5.07 7.73 -15.62
N LEU A 118 5.93 6.72 -15.65
CA LEU A 118 7.01 6.59 -16.61
C LEU A 118 6.45 6.00 -17.91
N MET A 119 6.70 6.69 -19.01
CA MET A 119 6.31 6.24 -20.35
C MET A 119 7.37 5.28 -20.88
N GLY A 120 7.13 3.97 -20.74
CA GLY A 120 7.95 2.92 -21.32
C GLY A 120 7.69 2.74 -22.82
N ARG A 121 8.45 1.83 -23.45
CA ARG A 121 8.24 1.49 -24.87
C ARG A 121 6.94 0.73 -25.11
N ASP A 122 6.58 -0.15 -24.16
CA ASP A 122 5.47 -1.09 -24.32
C ASP A 122 4.30 -0.80 -23.36
N HIS A 123 4.56 -0.18 -22.20
CA HIS A 123 3.53 0.13 -21.20
C HIS A 123 3.91 1.36 -20.36
N LEU A 124 2.91 1.92 -19.68
CA LEU A 124 3.08 2.92 -18.64
C LEU A 124 3.47 2.22 -17.33
N THR A 125 4.30 2.85 -16.50
CA THR A 125 4.65 2.30 -15.19
C THR A 125 4.51 3.36 -14.11
N LEU A 126 3.79 3.07 -13.03
CA LEU A 126 3.79 3.92 -11.84
C LEU A 126 5.06 3.64 -11.02
N LEU A 127 5.91 4.67 -10.84
CA LEU A 127 7.02 4.60 -9.89
C LEU A 127 6.49 4.60 -8.45
N ASP A 128 7.24 4.01 -7.51
CA ASP A 128 6.91 4.11 -6.08
C ASP A 128 6.86 5.60 -5.68
N PRO A 129 5.73 6.11 -5.16
CA PRO A 129 5.64 7.49 -4.69
C PRO A 129 6.74 7.88 -3.69
N GLN A 130 7.28 6.93 -2.93
CA GLN A 130 8.42 7.19 -2.03
C GLN A 130 9.68 7.63 -2.79
N SER A 131 9.91 7.15 -4.01
CA SER A 131 11.07 7.53 -4.82
C SER A 131 10.99 8.96 -5.36
N LEU A 132 9.82 9.62 -5.23
CA LEU A 132 9.68 11.04 -5.58
C LEU A 132 10.48 11.93 -4.62
N GLY A 133 10.77 11.50 -3.39
CA GLY A 133 11.47 12.33 -2.41
C GLY A 133 10.74 13.66 -2.15
N LEU A 134 9.41 13.64 -2.11
CA LEU A 134 8.62 14.83 -1.78
C LEU A 134 8.84 15.19 -0.32
N ASP A 135 9.18 16.45 -0.07
CA ASP A 135 9.06 17.04 1.26
C ASP A 135 7.62 17.55 1.50
N GLU A 136 7.34 17.95 2.75
CA GLU A 136 6.03 18.46 3.13
C GLU A 136 5.63 19.72 2.33
N ALA A 137 6.56 20.66 2.13
CA ALA A 137 6.26 21.93 1.49
C ALA A 137 5.91 21.74 0.02
N THR A 138 6.71 20.96 -0.71
CA THR A 138 6.49 20.63 -2.12
C THR A 138 5.21 19.82 -2.29
N SER A 139 4.97 18.83 -1.42
CA SER A 139 3.76 18.02 -1.46
C SER A 139 2.48 18.86 -1.25
N LYS A 140 2.49 19.76 -0.27
CA LYS A 140 1.37 20.69 -0.04
C LYS A 140 1.14 21.63 -1.21
N ALA A 141 2.22 22.18 -1.79
CA ALA A 141 2.13 23.06 -2.94
C ALA A 141 1.59 22.35 -4.19
N LEU A 142 1.97 21.08 -4.41
CA LEU A 142 1.40 20.26 -5.48
C LEU A 142 -0.09 20.01 -5.25
N LEU A 143 -0.50 19.61 -4.03
CA LEU A 143 -1.92 19.39 -3.73
C LEU A 143 -2.74 20.66 -3.95
N GLU A 144 -2.20 21.82 -3.56
CA GLU A 144 -2.86 23.10 -3.75
C GLU A 144 -2.99 23.47 -5.23
N ALA A 145 -1.96 23.22 -6.04
CA ALA A 145 -2.03 23.41 -7.49
C ALA A 145 -3.15 22.57 -8.13
N LEU A 146 -3.41 21.36 -7.59
CA LEU A 146 -4.47 20.49 -8.07
C LEU A 146 -5.86 20.82 -7.51
N ARG A 147 -5.96 21.68 -6.49
CA ARG A 147 -7.19 21.85 -5.71
C ARG A 147 -8.40 22.23 -6.56
N ALA A 148 -8.26 23.26 -7.38
CA ALA A 148 -9.35 23.74 -8.23
C ALA A 148 -9.86 22.64 -9.18
N LEU A 149 -8.94 21.89 -9.79
CA LEU A 149 -9.27 20.81 -10.72
C LEU A 149 -10.20 19.75 -10.10
N PHE A 150 -9.96 19.41 -8.84
CA PHE A 150 -10.75 18.43 -8.10
C PHE A 150 -12.03 19.06 -7.50
N GLU A 151 -11.94 20.23 -6.88
CA GLU A 151 -13.07 20.87 -6.20
C GLU A 151 -14.15 21.35 -7.18
N ASP A 152 -13.78 21.74 -8.40
CA ASP A 152 -14.73 22.08 -9.49
C ASP A 152 -15.58 20.86 -9.91
N GLU A 153 -15.06 19.65 -9.74
CA GLU A 153 -15.79 18.39 -9.94
C GLU A 153 -16.45 17.85 -8.64
N GLY A 154 -16.49 18.65 -7.57
CA GLY A 154 -17.19 18.31 -6.32
C GLY A 154 -16.39 17.42 -5.36
N TRP A 155 -15.09 17.24 -5.60
CA TRP A 155 -14.22 16.53 -4.66
C TRP A 155 -13.81 17.42 -3.49
N THR A 156 -13.43 16.80 -2.38
CA THR A 156 -12.71 17.49 -1.29
C THR A 156 -11.34 16.89 -1.13
N LEU A 157 -10.32 17.74 -1.17
CA LEU A 157 -8.93 17.32 -0.99
C LEU A 157 -8.40 17.66 0.40
N ARG A 158 -7.67 16.70 0.98
CA ARG A 158 -6.98 16.87 2.26
C ARG A 158 -5.57 16.32 2.20
N TRP A 159 -4.61 17.11 2.69
CA TRP A 159 -3.23 16.67 2.83
C TRP A 159 -3.07 15.78 4.08
N GLY A 160 -2.27 14.71 3.98
CA GLY A 160 -1.93 13.82 5.10
C GLY A 160 -0.44 13.72 5.38
N ALA A 161 0.33 13.31 4.37
CA ALA A 161 1.79 13.20 4.41
C ALA A 161 2.36 13.44 2.99
N PRO A 162 3.70 13.56 2.82
CA PRO A 162 4.28 13.96 1.54
C PRO A 162 3.87 13.11 0.33
N THR A 163 3.66 11.81 0.52
CA THR A 163 3.21 10.86 -0.54
C THR A 163 1.80 10.33 -0.31
N ARG A 164 1.02 10.99 0.56
CA ARG A 164 -0.32 10.55 0.94
C ARG A 164 -1.26 11.74 1.10
N TRP A 165 -2.15 11.88 0.13
CA TRP A 165 -3.28 12.80 0.20
C TRP A 165 -4.58 11.99 0.31
N TYR A 166 -5.67 12.69 0.62
CA TYR A 166 -7.00 12.12 0.69
C TYR A 166 -7.95 12.91 -0.20
N ALA A 167 -8.82 12.19 -0.88
CA ALA A 167 -9.90 12.77 -1.66
C ALA A 167 -11.23 12.19 -1.18
N SER A 168 -12.26 13.03 -1.05
CA SER A 168 -13.63 12.60 -0.78
C SER A 168 -14.56 13.01 -1.90
N HIS A 169 -15.39 12.08 -2.33
CA HIS A 169 -16.46 12.29 -3.29
C HIS A 169 -17.54 11.20 -3.11
N PRO A 170 -18.84 11.49 -3.26
CA PRO A 170 -19.90 10.50 -3.07
C PRO A 170 -19.77 9.25 -3.95
N GLU A 171 -19.30 9.41 -5.20
CA GLU A 171 -19.08 8.29 -6.13
C GLU A 171 -17.94 7.34 -5.73
N LEU A 172 -17.17 7.62 -4.68
CA LEU A 172 -16.20 6.66 -4.14
C LEU A 172 -16.88 5.50 -3.40
N ASP A 173 -18.16 5.63 -3.06
CA ASP A 173 -18.91 4.59 -2.38
C ASP A 173 -19.00 3.32 -3.25
N GLY A 174 -18.47 2.21 -2.74
CA GLY A 174 -18.46 0.94 -3.46
C GLY A 174 -17.49 0.86 -4.64
N LEU A 175 -16.55 1.81 -4.81
CA LEU A 175 -15.49 1.71 -5.82
C LEU A 175 -14.41 0.72 -5.37
N PRO A 176 -14.27 -0.46 -6.00
CA PRO A 176 -13.14 -1.33 -5.75
C PRO A 176 -11.86 -0.74 -6.35
N THR A 177 -10.77 -0.74 -5.59
CA THR A 177 -9.48 -0.18 -6.02
C THR A 177 -8.34 -1.11 -5.72
N ALA A 178 -7.39 -1.21 -6.66
CA ALA A 178 -6.13 -1.89 -6.39
C ALA A 178 -5.31 -1.09 -5.38
N SER A 179 -4.72 -1.79 -4.41
CA SER A 179 -3.73 -1.21 -3.50
C SER A 179 -2.58 -0.61 -4.30
N LEU A 180 -2.02 0.48 -3.80
CA LEU A 180 -0.85 1.11 -4.42
C LEU A 180 0.28 0.10 -4.66
N ASP A 181 0.51 -0.82 -3.72
CA ASP A 181 1.57 -1.82 -3.80
C ASP A 181 1.31 -2.90 -4.87
N ARG A 182 0.07 -3.03 -5.37
CA ARG A 182 -0.23 -3.84 -6.56
C ARG A 182 0.19 -3.16 -7.85
N VAL A 183 0.21 -1.83 -7.87
CA VAL A 183 0.34 -1.03 -9.10
C VAL A 183 1.76 -0.54 -9.34
N ILE A 184 2.53 -0.31 -8.28
CA ILE A 184 3.95 0.06 -8.38
C ILE A 184 4.70 -0.92 -9.26
N GLY A 185 5.45 -0.40 -10.23
CA GLY A 185 6.27 -1.22 -11.14
C GLY A 185 5.48 -1.99 -12.21
N ARG A 186 4.15 -1.87 -12.24
CA ARG A 186 3.27 -2.53 -13.22
C ARG A 186 2.50 -1.50 -14.03
N ASP A 187 1.84 -1.99 -15.08
CA ASP A 187 0.94 -1.17 -15.89
C ASP A 187 -0.33 -0.80 -15.09
N PRO A 188 -0.58 0.50 -14.81
CA PRO A 188 -1.79 0.95 -14.13
C PRO A 188 -3.08 0.57 -14.87
N ASP A 189 -3.03 0.36 -16.19
CA ASP A 189 -4.20 0.03 -17.00
C ASP A 189 -4.77 -1.36 -16.68
N ILE A 190 -3.95 -2.26 -16.16
CA ILE A 190 -4.37 -3.59 -15.67
C ILE A 190 -5.39 -3.44 -14.53
N TRP A 191 -5.44 -2.30 -13.84
CA TRP A 191 -6.23 -2.12 -12.62
C TRP A 191 -7.41 -1.17 -12.83
N LEU A 192 -7.30 -0.23 -13.76
CA LEU A 192 -8.35 0.71 -14.15
C LEU A 192 -9.16 0.15 -15.34
N HIS A 193 -10.03 -0.83 -15.08
CA HIS A 193 -10.85 -1.43 -16.14
C HIS A 193 -11.95 -0.43 -16.58
N GLU A 194 -11.93 -0.04 -17.86
CA GLU A 194 -12.96 0.83 -18.47
C GLU A 194 -14.14 0.05 -19.08
N ASP A 195 -14.26 -1.24 -18.79
CA ASP A 195 -15.29 -2.13 -19.33
C ASP A 195 -16.70 -1.53 -19.07
N PRO A 196 -17.68 -1.64 -19.99
CA PRO A 196 -19.08 -1.29 -19.75
C PRO A 196 -19.67 -1.77 -18.41
N ASP A 197 -19.18 -2.88 -17.85
CA ASP A 197 -19.56 -3.40 -16.53
C ASP A 197 -18.69 -2.88 -15.36
N GLY A 198 -17.67 -2.08 -15.66
CA GLY A 198 -16.75 -1.46 -14.70
C GLY A 198 -17.37 -0.27 -13.96
N HIS A 199 -16.75 0.12 -12.83
CA HIS A 199 -17.28 1.18 -11.99
C HIS A 199 -17.29 2.54 -12.75
N PRO A 200 -18.42 3.28 -12.78
CA PRO A 200 -18.55 4.51 -13.58
C PRO A 200 -17.48 5.58 -13.31
N LEU A 201 -16.96 5.62 -12.09
CA LEU A 201 -15.92 6.54 -11.65
C LEU A 201 -14.55 6.30 -12.33
N ALA A 202 -14.26 5.11 -12.85
CA ALA A 202 -12.97 4.78 -13.45
C ALA A 202 -12.62 5.71 -14.64
N ARG A 203 -13.58 5.97 -15.54
CA ARG A 203 -13.38 6.90 -16.67
C ARG A 203 -13.15 8.34 -16.21
N ARG A 204 -13.82 8.78 -15.14
CA ARG A 204 -13.62 10.13 -14.59
C ARG A 204 -12.24 10.24 -13.95
N LEU A 205 -11.77 9.23 -13.22
CA LEU A 205 -10.42 9.21 -12.67
C LEU A 205 -9.36 9.29 -13.76
N ARG A 206 -9.51 8.56 -14.88
CA ARG A 206 -8.60 8.66 -16.03
C ARG A 206 -8.60 10.05 -16.67
N ARG A 207 -9.77 10.68 -16.79
CA ARG A 207 -9.87 12.07 -17.26
C ARG A 207 -9.12 13.01 -16.32
N LEU A 208 -9.37 12.92 -15.01
CA LEU A 208 -8.65 13.71 -14.01
C LEU A 208 -7.13 13.46 -14.05
N GLN A 209 -6.68 12.23 -14.27
CA GLN A 209 -5.25 11.92 -14.43
C GLN A 209 -4.66 12.62 -15.66
N ALA A 210 -5.36 12.63 -16.80
CA ALA A 210 -4.93 13.35 -17.99
C ALA A 210 -4.89 14.87 -17.76
N GLU A 211 -5.88 15.42 -17.07
CA GLU A 211 -5.93 16.85 -16.73
C GLU A 211 -4.83 17.24 -15.73
N VAL A 212 -4.56 16.41 -14.71
CA VAL A 212 -3.42 16.57 -13.80
C VAL A 212 -2.11 16.56 -14.57
N GLN A 213 -1.93 15.62 -15.51
CA GLN A 213 -0.73 15.56 -16.33
C GLN A 213 -0.54 16.83 -17.15
N MET A 214 -1.61 17.33 -17.78
CA MET A 214 -1.57 18.58 -18.55
C MET A 214 -1.24 19.78 -17.66
N LEU A 215 -1.89 19.89 -16.49
CA LEU A 215 -1.69 20.98 -15.54
C LEU A 215 -0.25 21.00 -15.00
N LEU A 216 0.33 19.83 -14.75
CA LEU A 216 1.66 19.70 -14.13
C LEU A 216 2.82 19.66 -15.14
N TYR A 217 2.57 19.54 -16.45
CA TYR A 217 3.61 19.35 -17.49
C TYR A 217 4.68 20.45 -17.51
N GLN A 218 4.31 21.72 -17.25
CA GLN A 218 5.22 22.88 -17.18
C GLN A 218 5.03 23.66 -15.89
N HIS A 219 4.67 22.96 -14.81
CA HIS A 219 4.47 23.60 -13.53
C HIS A 219 5.83 23.92 -12.90
N PRO A 220 6.05 25.13 -12.33
CA PRO A 220 7.35 25.52 -11.75
C PRO A 220 7.92 24.55 -10.72
N LEU A 221 7.05 23.85 -9.98
CA LEU A 221 7.47 22.79 -9.04
C LEU A 221 8.13 21.61 -9.77
N ASN A 222 7.62 21.20 -10.93
CA ASN A 222 8.21 20.11 -11.71
C ASN A 222 9.47 20.55 -12.47
N ASP A 223 9.54 21.81 -12.90
CA ASP A 223 10.77 22.36 -13.49
C ASP A 223 11.91 22.32 -12.46
N ALA A 224 11.67 22.84 -11.26
CA ALA A 224 12.66 22.82 -10.17
C ALA A 224 13.08 21.40 -9.76
N ARG A 225 12.16 20.43 -9.80
CA ARG A 225 12.47 19.02 -9.54
C ARG A 225 13.34 18.43 -10.64
N SER A 226 13.01 18.72 -11.90
CA SER A 226 13.76 18.23 -13.07
C SER A 226 15.18 18.80 -13.10
N GLU A 227 15.36 20.07 -12.74
CA GLU A 227 16.68 20.72 -12.60
C GLU A 227 17.57 20.01 -11.55
N GLN A 228 16.96 19.38 -10.56
CA GLN A 228 17.64 18.60 -9.52
C GLN A 228 17.80 17.11 -9.88
N GLY A 229 17.36 16.69 -11.07
CA GLY A 229 17.38 15.28 -11.49
C GLY A 229 16.35 14.41 -10.76
N LEU A 230 15.35 15.00 -10.10
CA LEU A 230 14.26 14.30 -9.44
C LEU A 230 13.11 14.04 -10.41
N ALA A 231 12.41 12.91 -10.23
CA ALA A 231 11.23 12.60 -11.02
C ALA A 231 10.11 13.64 -10.81
N THR A 232 9.44 14.07 -11.88
CA THR A 232 8.30 14.98 -11.79
C THR A 232 7.09 14.30 -11.15
N VAL A 233 6.15 15.06 -10.60
CA VAL A 233 4.81 14.52 -10.29
C VAL A 233 3.91 14.82 -11.48
N ASN A 234 3.42 13.79 -12.16
CA ASN A 234 2.66 13.96 -13.40
C ASN A 234 1.31 13.24 -13.39
N SER A 235 0.98 12.52 -12.32
CA SER A 235 -0.26 11.77 -12.17
C SER A 235 -0.52 11.46 -10.69
N PHE A 236 -1.53 10.64 -10.42
CA PHE A 236 -1.88 10.12 -9.11
C PHE A 236 -2.46 8.71 -9.22
N TRP A 237 -2.46 7.98 -8.10
CA TRP A 237 -3.18 6.73 -7.93
C TRP A 237 -4.26 6.86 -6.86
N VAL A 238 -5.42 6.22 -7.09
CA VAL A 238 -6.54 6.18 -6.13
C VAL A 238 -6.64 4.77 -5.53
N SER A 239 -6.64 4.68 -4.20
CA SER A 239 -6.79 3.39 -3.50
C SER A 239 -7.47 3.52 -2.15
N GLY A 240 -7.88 2.39 -1.56
CA GLY A 240 -8.35 2.34 -0.17
C GLY A 240 -9.68 3.07 0.05
N CYS A 241 -10.55 3.05 -0.95
CA CYS A 241 -11.84 3.74 -0.94
C CYS A 241 -12.79 3.23 0.14
N GLY A 242 -13.54 4.13 0.77
CA GLY A 242 -14.68 3.78 1.61
C GLY A 242 -14.95 4.77 2.72
N ARG A 243 -16.00 4.52 3.50
CA ARG A 243 -16.27 5.28 4.73
C ARG A 243 -15.38 4.79 5.87
N PRO A 244 -14.92 5.69 6.77
CA PRO A 244 -14.19 5.28 7.96
C PRO A 244 -14.96 4.22 8.77
N PRO A 245 -14.38 3.02 8.99
CA PRO A 245 -14.99 1.98 9.80
C PRO A 245 -14.85 2.32 11.30
N ARG A 246 -15.54 1.56 12.15
CA ARG A 246 -15.50 1.76 13.61
C ARG A 246 -14.13 1.48 14.23
N THR A 247 -13.42 0.49 13.70
CA THR A 247 -12.10 0.06 14.20
C THR A 247 -11.05 0.40 13.16
N LEU A 248 -10.08 1.23 13.54
CA LEU A 248 -8.96 1.67 12.68
C LEU A 248 -7.59 1.33 13.29
N THR A 249 -7.58 0.62 14.41
CA THR A 249 -6.37 0.24 15.14
C THR A 249 -6.17 -1.26 15.06
N LEU A 250 -4.98 -1.68 14.68
CA LEU A 250 -4.60 -3.09 14.78
C LEU A 250 -4.57 -3.52 16.25
N PRO A 251 -4.84 -4.81 16.55
CA PRO A 251 -4.60 -5.35 17.88
C PRO A 251 -3.16 -5.06 18.33
N ALA A 252 -2.98 -4.72 19.61
CA ALA A 252 -1.67 -4.37 20.17
C ALA A 252 -0.64 -5.52 20.13
N VAL A 253 -1.09 -6.73 19.83
CA VAL A 253 -0.27 -7.94 19.64
C VAL A 253 0.19 -8.14 18.20
N THR A 254 -0.35 -7.39 17.24
CA THR A 254 0.00 -7.52 15.83
C THR A 254 1.23 -6.67 15.51
N ARG A 255 2.22 -7.26 14.86
CA ARG A 255 3.47 -6.64 14.41
C ARG A 255 3.62 -6.85 12.92
N VAL A 256 3.80 -5.77 12.18
CA VAL A 256 3.99 -5.80 10.72
C VAL A 256 5.43 -5.42 10.40
N LEU A 257 6.14 -6.32 9.71
CA LEU A 257 7.56 -6.16 9.37
C LEU A 257 7.71 -5.68 7.92
N GLY A 258 7.83 -4.36 7.74
CA GLY A 258 7.79 -3.73 6.41
C GLY A 258 9.11 -3.71 5.61
N GLU A 259 10.20 -4.24 6.15
CA GLU A 259 11.56 -4.09 5.61
C GLU A 259 11.74 -4.67 4.21
N LEU A 260 10.97 -5.71 3.86
CA LEU A 260 11.04 -6.36 2.55
C LEU A 260 10.34 -5.57 1.45
N ARG A 261 9.50 -4.57 1.78
CA ARG A 261 8.67 -3.85 0.81
C ARG A 261 9.51 -3.14 -0.25
N ALA A 262 10.38 -2.24 0.17
CA ALA A 262 11.16 -1.41 -0.74
C ALA A 262 12.05 -2.25 -1.69
N PRO A 263 12.87 -3.20 -1.22
CA PRO A 263 13.71 -3.98 -2.13
C PRO A 263 12.91 -4.94 -3.02
N LEU A 264 11.78 -5.49 -2.56
CA LEU A 264 10.94 -6.33 -3.42
C LEU A 264 10.27 -5.52 -4.52
N LEU A 265 9.68 -4.36 -4.22
CA LEU A 265 9.01 -3.51 -5.21
C LEU A 265 10.01 -2.88 -6.20
N GLY A 266 11.27 -2.68 -5.79
CA GLY A 266 12.35 -2.24 -6.67
C GLY A 266 13.04 -3.35 -7.45
N ASP A 267 12.61 -4.61 -7.31
CA ASP A 267 13.29 -5.81 -7.83
C ASP A 267 14.79 -5.91 -7.45
N ASP A 268 15.21 -5.29 -6.34
CA ASP A 268 16.58 -5.35 -5.80
C ASP A 268 16.76 -6.61 -4.95
N MET A 269 17.02 -7.73 -5.62
CA MET A 269 17.15 -9.04 -4.96
C MET A 269 18.33 -9.13 -3.98
N PRO A 270 19.52 -8.56 -4.25
CA PRO A 270 20.59 -8.49 -3.25
C PRO A 270 20.17 -7.79 -1.95
N LEU A 271 19.53 -6.61 -2.05
CA LEU A 271 19.04 -5.89 -0.88
C LEU A 271 17.88 -6.61 -0.21
N TRP A 272 17.02 -7.28 -0.98
CA TRP A 272 15.92 -8.10 -0.45
C TRP A 272 16.44 -9.29 0.38
N LEU A 273 17.48 -9.97 -0.09
CA LEU A 273 18.16 -11.03 0.67
C LEU A 273 18.84 -10.49 1.93
N GLU A 274 19.39 -9.27 1.87
CA GLU A 274 19.95 -8.61 3.04
C GLU A 274 18.88 -8.25 4.08
N ALA A 275 17.75 -7.71 3.64
CA ALA A 275 16.62 -7.42 4.51
C ALA A 275 16.07 -8.69 5.17
N TRP A 276 16.01 -9.82 4.46
CA TRP A 276 15.69 -11.11 5.06
C TRP A 276 16.67 -11.52 6.17
N ARG A 277 17.98 -11.40 5.91
CA ARG A 277 19.01 -11.68 6.93
C ARG A 277 18.90 -10.72 8.12
N HIS A 278 18.55 -9.46 7.89
CA HIS A 278 18.34 -8.50 8.96
C HIS A 278 17.14 -8.89 9.83
N LEU A 279 15.99 -9.20 9.23
CA LEU A 279 14.80 -9.68 9.94
C LEU A 279 15.07 -10.94 10.74
N ASP A 280 15.80 -11.90 10.16
CA ASP A 280 16.24 -13.11 10.86
C ASP A 280 17.15 -12.76 12.05
N ALA A 281 18.06 -11.80 11.86
CA ALA A 281 19.00 -11.32 12.86
C ALA A 281 18.33 -10.56 14.03
N THR A 282 17.23 -9.85 13.78
CA THR A 282 16.58 -8.94 14.73
C THR A 282 15.18 -9.43 15.14
N ALA A 283 14.13 -9.09 14.40
CA ALA A 283 12.74 -9.31 14.77
C ALA A 283 12.41 -10.79 15.06
N LEU A 284 12.99 -11.72 14.30
CA LEU A 284 12.78 -13.16 14.52
C LEU A 284 13.58 -13.72 15.69
N ALA A 285 14.60 -13.02 16.17
CA ALA A 285 15.32 -13.37 17.39
C ALA A 285 14.40 -13.23 18.61
N ASP A 286 13.71 -12.11 18.71
CA ASP A 286 12.75 -11.83 19.79
C ASP A 286 11.62 -12.87 19.78
N LEU A 287 11.12 -13.23 18.60
CA LEU A 287 10.08 -14.26 18.45
C LEU A 287 10.56 -15.66 18.87
N THR A 288 11.79 -16.03 18.49
CA THR A 288 12.35 -17.34 18.87
C THR A 288 12.51 -17.44 20.38
N GLN A 289 13.00 -16.37 21.03
CA GLN A 289 13.11 -16.30 22.49
C GLN A 289 11.74 -16.36 23.19
N ALA A 290 10.69 -15.79 22.59
CA ALA A 290 9.35 -15.83 23.17
C ALA A 290 8.70 -17.22 23.10
N LEU A 291 9.19 -18.11 22.25
CA LEU A 291 8.71 -19.49 22.12
C LEU A 291 9.51 -20.49 22.95
N ASP A 292 10.73 -20.15 23.37
CA ASP A 292 11.59 -20.97 24.25
C ASP A 292 11.24 -20.83 25.73
#